data_AF-A0AAV6CBB9-F1
#
_entry.id   AF-A0AAV6CBB9-F1
#
_cell.length_a   1.000
_cell.length_b   1.000
_cell.length_c   1.000
_cell.angle_alpha   90.00
_cell.angle_beta   90.00
_cell.angle_gamma   90.00
#
_symmetry.space_group_name_H-M   'P 1'
#
loop_
_entity.id
_entity.type
_entity.pdbx_description
1 polymer ?
#
loop_
_entity_poly.entity_id
_entity_poly.type
_entity_poly.pdbx_seq_one_letter_code
_entity_poly.pdbx_strand_id
1 'polypeptide(L)'
;GPILANLIIITRSSSPMAMELATMKSKGVINTMAKDGNDPFTVLVLPRVLGFALSTFGITLIFILVALASGYAFGAWLGTGSRNLWYFTETVLTALHPEDMLSITAKSILPALFSGATCCIAGLDVSDLSSDAARVTQRALTRSVAGLFVISALVSALTYL
;
A
#
# COMPACT_ATOMS: atom_id res chain seq x y z
N GLY A 1 -12.57 -3.19 3.02
CA GLY A 1 -11.69 -4.30 2.61
C GLY A 1 -10.29 -3.79 2.31
N PRO A 2 -9.24 -4.60 2.50
CA PRO A 2 -7.82 -4.21 2.36
C PRO A 2 -7.48 -3.59 0.98
N ILE A 3 -8.23 -3.94 -0.06
CA ILE A 3 -8.08 -3.38 -1.42
C ILE A 3 -8.29 -1.86 -1.44
N LEU A 4 -9.31 -1.35 -0.73
CA LEU A 4 -9.58 0.09 -0.67
C LEU A 4 -8.49 0.85 0.10
N ALA A 5 -7.98 0.26 1.18
CA ALA A 5 -6.87 0.83 1.94
C ALA A 5 -5.60 0.93 1.09
N ASN A 6 -5.27 -0.14 0.36
CA ASN A 6 -4.14 -0.17 -0.57
C ASN A 6 -4.29 0.88 -1.68
N LEU A 7 -5.49 1.00 -2.27
CA LEU A 7 -5.77 1.99 -3.31
C LEU A 7 -5.54 3.43 -2.82
N ILE A 8 -6.01 3.76 -1.61
CA ILE A 8 -5.84 5.10 -1.03
C ILE A 8 -4.37 5.42 -0.81
N ILE A 9 -3.58 4.48 -0.28
CA ILE A 9 -2.14 4.71 -0.07
C ILE A 9 -1.42 4.85 -1.40
N ILE A 10 -1.69 3.97 -2.36
CA ILE A 10 -1.01 4.00 -3.65
C ILE A 10 -1.27 5.31 -4.36
N THR A 11 -2.51 5.78 -4.40
CA THR A 11 -2.83 7.05 -5.05
C THR A 11 -2.14 8.24 -4.38
N ARG A 12 -2.04 8.28 -3.04
CA ARG A 12 -1.39 9.37 -2.31
C ARG A 12 0.14 9.34 -2.35
N SER A 13 0.73 8.16 -2.26
CA SER A 13 2.17 8.00 -2.02
C SER A 13 2.98 7.75 -3.29
N SER A 14 2.38 7.23 -4.36
CA SER A 14 3.08 6.92 -5.62
C SER A 14 3.61 8.16 -6.36
N SER A 15 2.80 9.21 -6.48
CA SER A 15 3.17 10.45 -7.18
C SER A 15 4.39 11.15 -6.55
N PRO A 16 4.40 11.46 -5.23
CA PRO A 16 5.56 12.08 -4.60
C PRO A 16 6.80 11.17 -4.63
N MET A 17 6.61 9.85 -4.43
CA MET A 17 7.72 8.89 -4.45
C MET A 17 8.39 8.78 -5.83
N ALA A 18 7.61 8.82 -6.91
CA ALA A 18 8.13 8.81 -8.27
C ALA A 18 8.79 10.15 -8.64
N MET A 19 8.25 11.29 -8.17
CA MET A 19 8.88 12.60 -8.36
C MET A 19 10.21 12.72 -7.60
N GLU A 20 10.30 12.22 -6.38
CA GLU A 20 11.58 12.20 -5.64
C GLU A 20 12.65 11.42 -6.41
N LEU A 21 12.33 10.23 -6.93
CA LEU A 21 13.27 9.45 -7.74
C LEU A 21 13.67 10.20 -9.03
N ALA A 22 12.69 10.78 -9.74
CA ALA A 22 12.95 11.55 -10.95
C ALA A 22 13.85 12.76 -10.68
N THR A 23 13.64 13.47 -9.57
CA THR A 23 14.49 14.61 -9.17
C THR A 23 15.88 14.19 -8.72
N MET A 24 16.04 13.04 -8.04
CA MET A 24 17.35 12.50 -7.69
C MET A 24 18.12 12.07 -8.94
N LYS A 25 17.43 11.51 -9.94
CA LYS A 25 18.00 11.17 -11.25
C LYS A 25 18.44 12.41 -12.01
N SER A 26 17.60 13.45 -12.10
CA SER A 26 17.93 14.69 -12.82
C SER A 26 19.08 15.47 -12.18
N LYS A 27 19.23 15.37 -10.85
CA LYS A 27 20.38 15.94 -10.11
C LYS A 27 21.66 15.11 -10.26
N GLY A 28 21.61 13.96 -10.93
CA GLY A 28 22.75 13.06 -11.12
C GLY A 28 23.15 12.27 -9.87
N VAL A 29 22.36 12.33 -8.78
CA VAL A 29 22.66 11.64 -7.51
C VAL A 29 22.74 10.12 -7.71
N ILE A 30 21.92 9.58 -8.60
CA ILE A 30 21.93 8.15 -8.95
C ILE A 30 23.24 7.77 -9.67
N ASN A 31 23.70 8.63 -10.60
CA ASN A 31 24.95 8.41 -11.31
C ASN A 31 26.18 8.59 -10.42
N THR A 32 26.12 9.49 -9.42
CA THR A 32 27.21 9.63 -8.44
C THR A 32 27.27 8.42 -7.52
N MET A 33 26.13 7.93 -7.03
CA MET A 33 26.10 6.70 -6.21
C MET A 33 26.57 5.46 -6.97
N ALA A 34 26.22 5.34 -8.26
CA ALA A 34 26.70 4.23 -9.08
C ALA A 34 28.23 4.26 -9.29
N LYS A 35 28.85 5.44 -9.29
CA LYS A 35 30.32 5.60 -9.37
C LYS A 35 31.02 5.21 -8.07
N ASP A 36 30.34 5.32 -6.94
CA ASP A 36 30.86 4.93 -5.63
C ASP A 36 30.82 3.39 -5.40
N GLY A 37 30.36 2.62 -6.39
CA GLY A 37 30.29 1.16 -6.33
C GLY A 37 29.04 0.60 -5.63
N ASN A 38 28.14 1.47 -5.18
CA ASN A 38 26.87 1.07 -4.59
C ASN A 38 25.80 0.90 -5.67
N ASP A 39 25.06 -0.20 -5.60
CA ASP A 39 23.89 -0.40 -6.45
C ASP A 39 22.75 0.55 -6.02
N PRO A 40 22.36 1.53 -6.86
CA PRO A 40 21.35 2.52 -6.51
C PRO A 40 19.95 1.90 -6.37
N PHE A 41 19.66 0.78 -7.03
CA PHE A 41 18.39 0.07 -6.83
C PHE A 41 18.32 -0.48 -5.42
N THR A 42 19.37 -1.13 -4.94
CA THR A 42 19.33 -1.76 -3.60
C THR A 42 19.27 -0.72 -2.49
N VAL A 43 19.95 0.42 -2.64
CA VAL A 43 20.00 1.46 -1.59
C VAL A 43 18.77 2.38 -1.60
N LEU A 44 18.18 2.70 -2.76
CA LEU A 44 17.00 3.57 -2.82
C LEU A 44 15.68 2.80 -2.86
N VAL A 45 15.59 1.74 -3.67
CA VAL A 45 14.32 1.05 -3.94
C VAL A 45 13.95 0.13 -2.80
N LEU A 46 14.90 -0.67 -2.29
CA LEU A 46 14.63 -1.65 -1.24
C LEU A 46 14.04 -1.03 0.05
N PRO A 47 14.63 0.02 0.67
CA PRO A 47 14.06 0.60 1.88
C PRO A 47 12.72 1.30 1.64
N ARG A 48 12.52 1.90 0.45
CA ARG A 48 11.25 2.56 0.10
C ARG A 48 10.12 1.55 -0.05
N VAL A 49 10.36 0.44 -0.74
CA VAL A 49 9.37 -0.62 -0.95
C VAL A 49 8.99 -1.28 0.38
N LEU A 50 9.97 -1.53 1.26
CA LEU A 50 9.71 -2.05 2.60
C LEU A 50 8.90 -1.07 3.45
N GLY A 51 9.30 0.21 3.47
CA GLY A 51 8.55 1.25 4.17
C GLY A 51 7.12 1.39 3.67
N PHE A 52 6.90 1.27 2.36
CA PHE A 52 5.59 1.29 1.75
C PHE A 52 4.73 0.10 2.18
N ALA A 53 5.29 -1.11 2.19
CA ALA A 53 4.60 -2.30 2.65
C ALA A 53 4.22 -2.22 4.15
N LEU A 54 5.17 -1.79 5.00
CA LEU A 54 4.93 -1.59 6.44
C LEU A 54 3.87 -0.51 6.71
N SER A 55 3.93 0.62 5.99
CA SER A 55 2.93 1.70 6.12
C SER A 55 1.53 1.22 5.70
N THR A 56 1.47 0.45 4.62
CA THR A 56 0.21 -0.13 4.11
C THR A 56 -0.39 -1.13 5.09
N PHE A 57 0.45 -1.95 5.70
CA PHE A 57 0.04 -2.85 6.78
C PHE A 57 -0.51 -2.07 7.98
N GLY A 58 0.20 -1.04 8.45
CA GLY A 58 -0.22 -0.19 9.57
C GLY A 58 -1.56 0.51 9.34
N ILE A 59 -1.77 1.11 8.15
CA ILE A 59 -3.06 1.74 7.84
C ILE A 59 -4.19 0.72 7.82
N THR A 60 -3.92 -0.51 7.33
CA THR A 60 -4.95 -1.55 7.20
C THR A 60 -5.46 -1.95 8.58
N LEU A 61 -4.55 -2.09 9.56
CA LEU A 61 -4.92 -2.35 10.96
C LEU A 61 -5.76 -1.21 11.55
N ILE A 62 -5.33 0.05 11.37
CA ILE A 62 -6.09 1.21 11.84
C ILE A 62 -7.46 1.27 11.19
N PHE A 63 -7.55 1.00 9.89
CA PHE A 63 -8.81 0.99 9.14
C PHE A 63 -9.78 -0.06 9.69
N ILE A 64 -9.31 -1.26 10.01
CA ILE A 64 -10.14 -2.33 10.61
C ILE A 64 -10.65 -1.88 11.99
N LEU A 65 -9.79 -1.32 12.84
CA LEU A 65 -10.19 -0.83 14.16
C LEU A 65 -11.23 0.29 14.08
N VAL A 66 -11.03 1.25 13.17
CA VAL A 66 -11.97 2.36 12.96
C VAL A 66 -13.29 1.87 12.36
N ALA A 67 -13.25 0.95 11.41
CA ALA A 67 -14.45 0.35 10.81
C ALA A 67 -15.29 -0.42 11.85
N LEU A 68 -14.62 -1.09 12.78
CA LEU A 68 -15.29 -1.79 13.86
C LEU A 68 -15.88 -0.81 14.89
N ALA A 69 -15.10 0.21 15.29
CA ALA A 69 -15.56 1.24 16.21
C ALA A 69 -16.75 2.04 15.64
N SER A 70 -16.73 2.35 14.33
CA SER A 70 -17.83 3.04 13.66
C SER A 70 -19.06 2.14 13.54
N GLY A 71 -18.90 0.85 13.27
CA GLY A 71 -19.99 -0.13 13.29
C GLY A 71 -20.65 -0.24 14.66
N TYR A 72 -19.86 -0.25 15.74
CA TYR A 72 -20.38 -0.22 17.12
C TYR A 72 -21.13 1.08 17.41
N ALA A 73 -20.55 2.23 17.07
CA ALA A 73 -21.18 3.54 17.29
C ALA A 73 -22.53 3.65 16.55
N PHE A 74 -22.60 3.20 15.30
CA PHE A 74 -23.84 3.18 14.52
C PHE A 74 -24.87 2.20 15.09
N GLY A 75 -24.45 1.00 15.51
CA GLY A 75 -25.33 0.01 16.14
C GLY A 75 -25.91 0.48 17.48
N ALA A 76 -25.12 1.23 18.26
CA ALA A 76 -25.60 1.87 19.48
C ALA A 76 -26.59 3.01 19.18
N TRP A 77 -26.37 3.77 18.11
CA TRP A 77 -27.25 4.87 17.70
C TRP A 77 -28.61 4.39 17.16
N LEU A 78 -28.66 3.26 16.46
CA LEU A 78 -29.90 2.66 15.92
C LEU A 78 -30.77 1.95 16.97
N GLY A 79 -30.31 1.84 18.23
CA GLY A 79 -31.08 1.24 19.32
C GLY A 79 -31.21 -0.30 19.26
N THR A 80 -30.57 -0.96 18.29
CA THR A 80 -30.52 -2.42 18.16
C THR A 80 -29.27 -3.04 18.80
N GLY A 81 -28.37 -2.22 19.37
CA GLY A 81 -27.11 -2.67 19.95
C GLY A 81 -27.26 -3.16 21.40
N SER A 82 -26.70 -4.33 21.70
CA SER A 82 -26.41 -4.77 23.07
C SER A 82 -25.67 -3.65 23.82
N ARG A 83 -26.26 -3.14 24.90
CA ARG A 83 -25.74 -2.04 25.74
C ARG A 83 -24.43 -2.38 26.48
N ASN A 84 -23.95 -3.62 26.35
CA ASN A 84 -22.72 -4.09 26.98
C ASN A 84 -21.56 -4.08 25.97
N LEU A 85 -20.65 -3.12 26.14
CA LEU A 85 -19.33 -3.06 25.49
C LEU A 85 -18.60 -4.42 25.58
N TRP A 86 -18.71 -5.10 26.72
CA TRP A 86 -18.04 -6.36 27.00
C TRP A 86 -18.38 -7.48 26.00
N TYR A 87 -19.67 -7.65 25.66
CA TYR A 87 -20.11 -8.68 24.72
C TYR A 87 -19.67 -8.38 23.28
N PHE A 88 -19.62 -7.11 22.90
CA PHE A 88 -19.17 -6.72 21.57
C PHE A 88 -17.66 -6.96 21.41
N THR A 89 -16.85 -6.59 22.41
CA THR A 89 -15.41 -6.86 22.39
C THR A 89 -15.12 -8.36 22.37
N GLU A 90 -15.87 -9.16 23.13
CA GLU A 90 -15.69 -10.61 23.16
C GLU A 90 -16.11 -11.27 21.84
N THR A 91 -17.23 -10.85 21.24
CA THR A 91 -17.69 -11.34 19.92
C THR A 91 -16.71 -10.94 18.80
N VAL A 92 -16.13 -9.74 18.89
CA VAL A 92 -15.10 -9.28 17.95
C VAL A 92 -13.79 -10.05 18.12
N LEU A 93 -13.34 -10.28 19.36
CA LEU A 93 -12.14 -11.06 19.62
C LEU A 93 -12.31 -12.53 19.21
N THR A 94 -13.51 -13.11 19.34
CA THR A 94 -13.79 -14.47 18.84
C THR A 94 -14.02 -14.53 17.34
N ALA A 95 -14.51 -13.45 16.72
CA ALA A 95 -14.61 -13.34 15.26
C ALA A 95 -13.26 -13.07 14.58
N LEU A 96 -12.30 -12.44 15.28
CA LEU A 96 -10.93 -12.25 14.82
C LEU A 96 -10.12 -13.54 15.03
N HIS A 97 -10.30 -14.51 14.14
CA HIS A 97 -9.36 -15.63 14.08
C HIS A 97 -7.97 -15.14 13.62
N PRO A 98 -6.87 -15.64 14.20
CA PRO A 98 -5.51 -15.31 13.78
C PRO A 98 -5.23 -15.74 12.32
N GLU A 99 -6.02 -16.69 11.82
CA GLU A 99 -6.03 -17.18 10.44
C GLU A 99 -6.46 -16.07 9.46
N ASP A 100 -7.48 -15.30 9.83
CA ASP A 100 -7.94 -14.14 9.05
C ASP A 100 -6.92 -13.01 9.08
N MET A 101 -6.22 -12.81 10.21
CA MET A 101 -5.14 -11.82 10.29
C MET A 101 -4.01 -12.14 9.32
N LEU A 102 -3.56 -13.39 9.24
CA LEU A 102 -2.52 -13.80 8.29
C LEU A 102 -2.99 -13.65 6.84
N SER A 103 -4.23 -14.05 6.55
CA SER A 103 -4.81 -13.92 5.21
C SER A 103 -4.96 -12.46 4.76
N ILE A 104 -5.34 -11.56 5.68
CA ILE A 104 -5.44 -10.11 5.43
C ILE A 104 -4.05 -9.50 5.25
N THR A 105 -3.09 -9.91 6.07
CA THR A 105 -1.70 -9.41 6.01
C THR A 105 -1.04 -9.79 4.69
N ALA A 106 -1.11 -11.07 4.32
CA ALA A 106 -0.57 -11.58 3.06
C ALA A 106 -1.24 -10.90 1.85
N LYS A 107 -2.57 -10.73 1.88
CA LYS A 107 -3.32 -10.01 0.84
C LYS A 107 -3.02 -8.52 0.76
N SER A 108 -2.58 -7.88 1.84
CA SER A 108 -2.30 -6.45 1.86
C SER A 108 -0.84 -6.15 1.46
N ILE A 109 0.10 -6.98 1.92
CA ILE A 109 1.55 -6.78 1.70
C ILE A 109 1.97 -7.13 0.27
N LEU A 110 1.51 -8.25 -0.29
CA LEU A 110 1.93 -8.67 -1.62
C LEU A 110 1.60 -7.62 -2.71
N PRO A 111 0.38 -7.08 -2.78
CA PRO A 111 0.05 -6.07 -3.78
C PRO A 111 0.75 -4.73 -3.49
N ALA A 112 0.99 -4.39 -2.22
CA ALA A 112 1.71 -3.18 -1.84
C ALA A 112 3.20 -3.22 -2.23
N LEU A 113 3.87 -4.37 -2.04
CA LEU A 113 5.25 -4.58 -2.47
C LEU A 113 5.38 -4.45 -3.99
N PHE A 114 4.50 -5.10 -4.74
CA PHE A 114 4.49 -5.02 -6.20
C PHE A 114 4.23 -3.59 -6.69
N SER A 115 3.21 -2.92 -6.15
CA SER A 115 2.91 -1.54 -6.54
C SER A 115 4.03 -0.56 -6.18
N GLY A 116 4.72 -0.78 -5.05
CA GLY A 116 5.89 0.01 -4.67
C GLY A 116 7.06 -0.18 -5.63
N ALA A 117 7.34 -1.43 -6.02
CA ALA A 117 8.41 -1.76 -6.96
C ALA A 117 8.14 -1.17 -8.35
N THR A 118 6.92 -1.30 -8.88
CA THR A 118 6.55 -0.73 -10.19
C THR A 118 6.62 0.80 -10.19
N CYS A 119 6.23 1.46 -9.09
CA CYS A 119 6.41 2.91 -8.93
C CYS A 119 7.88 3.33 -8.91
N CYS A 120 8.75 2.58 -8.21
CA CYS A 120 10.18 2.85 -8.19
C CYS A 120 10.83 2.71 -9.57
N ILE A 121 10.51 1.62 -10.29
CA ILE A 121 11.03 1.40 -11.64
C ILE A 121 10.62 2.54 -12.56
N ALA A 122 9.36 2.98 -12.48
CA ALA A 122 8.90 4.10 -13.30
C ALA A 122 9.53 5.45 -12.93
N GLY A 123 9.78 5.71 -11.64
CA GLY A 123 10.49 6.91 -11.21
C GLY A 123 11.95 6.94 -11.70
N LEU A 124 12.59 5.78 -11.80
CA LEU A 124 13.94 5.61 -12.37
C LEU A 124 13.97 5.71 -13.89
N ASP A 125 12.87 5.39 -14.58
CA ASP A 125 12.79 5.42 -16.04
C ASP A 125 12.59 6.84 -16.60
N VAL A 126 12.07 7.78 -15.81
CA VAL A 126 11.93 9.19 -16.21
C VAL A 126 13.31 9.82 -16.44
N SER A 127 13.60 10.23 -17.66
CA SER A 127 14.92 10.76 -18.04
C SER A 127 14.99 12.29 -18.09
N ASP A 128 13.87 12.98 -18.35
CA ASP A 128 13.84 14.44 -18.50
C ASP A 128 12.75 15.10 -17.64
N LEU A 129 13.15 16.12 -16.86
CA LEU A 129 12.31 16.82 -15.89
C LEU A 129 11.45 17.95 -16.52
N SER A 130 11.57 18.19 -17.82
CA SER A 130 11.18 19.47 -18.44
C SER A 130 9.70 19.61 -18.81
N SER A 131 8.92 18.53 -18.94
CA SER A 131 7.46 18.65 -19.16
C SER A 131 6.66 17.34 -19.06
N ASP A 132 7.28 16.17 -19.27
CA ASP A 132 6.55 14.89 -19.37
C ASP A 132 6.69 13.98 -18.13
N ALA A 133 7.49 14.37 -17.14
CA ALA A 133 7.74 13.58 -15.93
C ALA A 133 6.45 13.20 -15.19
N ALA A 134 5.51 14.13 -15.04
CA ALA A 134 4.21 13.88 -14.40
C ALA A 134 3.30 12.94 -15.21
N ARG A 135 3.38 12.97 -16.55
CA ARG A 135 2.59 12.08 -17.43
C ARG A 135 3.14 10.66 -17.43
N VAL A 136 4.46 10.51 -17.46
CA VAL A 136 5.12 9.19 -17.39
C VAL A 136 4.86 8.54 -16.02
N THR A 137 4.95 9.31 -14.93
CA THR A 137 4.61 8.79 -13.59
C THR A 137 3.13 8.42 -13.48
N GLN A 138 2.21 9.18 -14.07
CA GLN A 138 0.77 8.83 -14.11
C GLN A 138 0.48 7.55 -14.92
N ARG A 139 1.16 7.33 -16.05
CA ARG A 139 1.05 6.08 -16.84
C ARG A 139 1.60 4.87 -16.08
N ALA A 140 2.67 5.06 -15.34
CA ALA A 140 3.17 4.03 -14.45
C ALA A 140 2.27 3.76 -13.25
N LEU A 141 1.63 4.80 -12.72
CA LEU A 141 0.62 4.73 -11.67
C LEU A 141 -0.55 3.87 -12.10
N THR A 142 -1.09 4.13 -13.29
CA THR A 142 -2.19 3.34 -13.86
C THR A 142 -1.79 1.88 -14.10
N ARG A 143 -0.57 1.60 -14.57
CA ARG A 143 -0.02 0.23 -14.64
C ARG A 143 0.15 -0.42 -13.27
N SER A 144 0.60 0.33 -12.27
CA SER A 144 0.80 -0.16 -10.90
C SER A 144 -0.53 -0.47 -10.21
N VAL A 145 -1.54 0.37 -10.42
CA VAL A 145 -2.92 0.16 -9.94
C VAL A 145 -3.60 -1.00 -10.67
N ALA A 146 -3.36 -1.16 -11.98
CA ALA A 146 -3.84 -2.32 -12.71
C ALA A 146 -3.19 -3.62 -12.20
N GLY A 147 -1.87 -3.60 -11.98
CA GLY A 147 -1.13 -4.72 -11.39
C GLY A 147 -1.60 -5.05 -9.97
N LEU A 148 -1.88 -4.02 -9.16
CA LEU A 148 -2.49 -4.15 -7.84
C LEU A 148 -3.80 -4.93 -7.93
N PHE A 149 -4.69 -4.54 -8.84
CA PHE A 149 -5.98 -5.20 -9.04
C PHE A 149 -5.83 -6.66 -9.46
N VAL A 150 -4.91 -6.95 -10.38
CA VAL A 150 -4.63 -8.31 -10.86
C VAL A 150 -4.09 -9.17 -9.72
N ILE A 151 -3.10 -8.69 -8.96
CA ILE A 151 -2.51 -9.44 -7.85
C ILE A 151 -3.52 -9.62 -6.72
N SER A 152 -4.26 -8.57 -6.36
CA SER A 152 -5.32 -8.68 -5.36
C SER A 152 -6.41 -9.66 -5.78
N ALA A 153 -6.83 -9.65 -7.05
CA ALA A 153 -7.81 -10.60 -7.58
C ALA A 153 -7.28 -12.04 -7.55
N LEU A 154 -6.02 -12.24 -7.93
CA LEU A 154 -5.37 -13.55 -7.97
C LEU A 154 -5.19 -14.13 -6.56
N VAL A 155 -4.71 -13.33 -5.61
CA VAL A 155 -4.61 -13.75 -4.20
C VAL A 155 -6.01 -13.99 -3.60
N SER A 156 -7.01 -13.17 -3.95
CA SER A 156 -8.38 -13.40 -3.47
C SER A 156 -8.98 -14.69 -4.04
N ALA A 157 -8.73 -15.01 -5.31
CA ALA A 157 -9.14 -16.26 -5.92
C ALA A 157 -8.46 -17.47 -5.26
N LEU A 158 -7.17 -17.38 -4.95
CA LEU A 158 -6.37 -18.46 -4.37
C LEU A 158 -6.74 -18.80 -2.92
N THR A 159 -7.40 -17.87 -2.21
CA THR A 159 -7.82 -18.09 -0.81
C THR A 159 -9.29 -18.46 -0.68
N TYR A 160 -10.09 -18.25 -1.73
CA TYR A 160 -11.48 -18.69 -1.78
C TYR A 160 -11.67 -20.02 -2.52
N LEU A 161 -10.56 -20.64 -2.95
CA LEU A 161 -10.49 -21.99 -3.52
C LEU A 161 -9.99 -22.97 -2.45
#